data_AF-A0A5D2I4N7-F1
#
_entry.id   AF-A0A5D2I4N7-F1
#
_cell.length_a   1.000
_cell.length_b   1.000
_cell.length_c   1.000
_cell.angle_alpha   90.00
_cell.angle_beta   90.00
_cell.angle_gamma   90.00
#
_symmetry.space_group_name_H-M   'P 1'
#
loop_
_entity.id
_entity.type
_entity.pdbx_description
1 polymer ?
#
loop_
_entity_poly.entity_id
_entity_poly.type
_entity_poly.pdbx_seq_one_letter_code
_entity_poly.pdbx_strand_id
1 'polypeptide(L)'
;MASIFTLPRPTLSFYFPKYRKVFNCNVLQSPFLKDWNLGLSRKERFEPFTSTASIELRRRRRTLICAVNQDAEKAFKKTVEVDRLIDMLREANPSELQKLVVENILAFNETFWIRLAARSDTCKSDDDKKDYEELATAVMSIVDRIVHKTHEKIDSATDVLKEILEPVVNEEEETPWPPKDPEALKTMEKKVFQMEQEGKLDEGFLAEVSAQLRQAKEDADKPGLQAMLQKVLQLYASTVLSKRSYAKKGNEVLKAEQFLETVIKAPEQEWNKLLIDGLAVGKGEVSAEDFYAVIKKRIERTLIRTEGGSYQQRILTEYLKGIESRAEEVVQFLQGNTA
;
A
#
# COMPACT_ATOMS: atom_id res chain seq x y z
N MET A 1 -6.73 0.58 -12.22
CA MET A 1 -5.54 0.76 -11.36
C MET A 1 -4.72 1.89 -11.95
N ALA A 2 -4.56 3.00 -11.23
CA ALA A 2 -3.73 4.12 -11.68
C ALA A 2 -2.25 3.71 -11.68
N SER A 3 -1.54 3.99 -12.77
CA SER A 3 -0.11 3.72 -12.90
C SER A 3 0.67 4.60 -11.92
N ILE A 4 1.71 4.04 -11.28
CA ILE A 4 2.61 4.75 -10.37
C ILE A 4 3.33 5.88 -11.13
N PHE A 5 3.67 5.65 -12.40
CA PHE A 5 4.49 6.55 -13.22
C PHE A 5 3.74 7.34 -14.31
N THR A 6 2.41 7.31 -14.36
CA THR A 6 1.66 8.23 -15.25
C THR A 6 1.61 9.62 -14.64
N LEU A 7 2.31 10.58 -15.26
CA LEU A 7 2.15 12.02 -15.03
C LEU A 7 1.17 12.62 -16.06
N PRO A 8 0.51 13.76 -15.74
CA PRO A 8 -0.33 14.46 -16.71
C PRO A 8 0.51 14.99 -17.87
N ARG A 9 -0.10 15.06 -19.07
CA ARG A 9 0.49 15.67 -20.27
C ARG A 9 1.04 17.07 -19.95
N PRO A 10 2.23 17.45 -20.46
CA PRO A 10 2.71 18.81 -20.31
C PRO A 10 1.86 19.75 -21.17
N THR A 11 0.94 20.48 -20.55
CA THR A 11 0.38 21.69 -21.16
C THR A 11 1.35 22.83 -20.91
N LEU A 12 1.98 23.33 -21.98
CA LEU A 12 2.63 24.64 -21.95
C LEU A 12 1.56 25.69 -21.65
N SER A 13 1.53 26.24 -20.43
CA SER A 13 0.80 27.47 -20.14
C SER A 13 1.53 28.25 -19.05
N PHE A 14 2.18 29.33 -19.48
CA PHE A 14 2.60 30.42 -18.59
C PHE A 14 1.34 31.14 -18.12
N TYR A 15 1.05 31.16 -16.82
CA TYR A 15 0.43 32.30 -16.09
C TYR A 15 0.29 31.94 -14.59
N PHE A 16 0.97 32.70 -13.73
CA PHE A 16 0.76 32.70 -12.28
C PHE A 16 -0.48 33.53 -11.92
N PRO A 17 -1.21 33.14 -10.85
CA PRO A 17 -1.44 34.11 -9.80
C PRO A 17 -1.14 33.58 -8.39
N LYS A 18 -0.64 34.52 -7.59
CA LYS A 18 -0.24 34.45 -6.18
C LYS A 18 -1.39 33.96 -5.29
N TYR A 19 -1.11 33.02 -4.39
CA TYR A 19 -1.83 32.89 -3.13
C TYR A 19 -0.88 32.66 -1.94
N ARG A 20 -1.15 33.40 -0.87
CA ARG A 20 -0.43 33.49 0.41
C ARG A 20 -1.14 32.59 1.44
N LYS A 21 -0.34 31.89 2.26
CA LYS A 21 -0.58 31.40 3.65
C LYS A 21 -1.78 30.43 3.81
N VAL A 22 -1.67 29.29 4.48
CA VAL A 22 -1.22 29.07 5.86
C VAL A 22 -0.85 27.58 6.02
N PHE A 23 0.32 27.25 6.57
CA PHE A 23 0.56 25.93 7.17
C PHE A 23 0.91 26.11 8.65
N ASN A 24 -0.03 25.69 9.51
CA ASN A 24 0.30 25.24 10.85
C ASN A 24 0.62 23.76 10.71
N CYS A 25 1.88 23.40 10.95
CA CYS A 25 2.34 22.02 10.96
C CYS A 25 1.90 21.38 12.28
N ASN A 26 0.72 20.75 12.29
CA ASN A 26 0.40 19.76 13.33
C ASN A 26 0.70 18.38 12.75
N VAL A 27 1.73 17.79 13.32
CA VAL A 27 2.10 16.37 13.24
C VAL A 27 0.86 15.48 13.08
N LEU A 28 0.89 14.63 12.05
CA LEU A 28 -0.14 13.64 11.76
C LEU A 28 -0.43 12.79 13.01
N GLN A 29 -1.54 13.07 13.68
CA GLN A 29 -2.25 12.08 14.46
C GLN A 29 -3.04 11.23 13.47
N SER A 30 -2.72 9.94 13.40
CA SER A 30 -3.53 8.93 12.73
C SER A 30 -4.99 8.98 13.23
N PRO A 31 -6.01 9.04 12.35
CA PRO A 31 -7.41 9.15 12.76
C PRO A 31 -8.03 7.78 13.09
N PHE A 32 -7.37 6.96 13.92
CA PHE A 32 -7.92 5.65 14.34
C PHE A 32 -8.09 5.46 15.84
N LEU A 33 -7.87 6.49 16.66
CA LEU A 33 -8.06 6.40 18.11
C LEU A 33 -8.71 7.67 18.65
N LYS A 34 -10.01 7.81 18.42
CA LYS A 34 -10.89 8.71 19.20
C LYS A 34 -12.27 8.09 19.33
N ASP A 35 -12.35 7.06 20.13
CA ASP A 35 -13.30 7.05 21.23
C ASP A 35 -12.89 5.93 22.17
N TRP A 36 -13.24 6.09 23.44
CA TRP A 36 -12.97 5.24 24.61
C TRP A 36 -12.17 6.04 25.63
N ASN A 37 -12.87 6.99 26.26
CA ASN A 37 -12.89 7.18 27.70
C ASN A 37 -13.77 8.39 28.03
N LEU A 38 -14.95 8.14 28.60
CA LEU A 38 -15.53 8.94 29.70
C LEU A 38 -16.75 8.21 30.26
N GLY A 39 -16.67 7.92 31.55
CA GLY A 39 -17.66 7.15 32.28
C GLY A 39 -18.83 7.97 32.82
N LEU A 40 -19.71 7.18 33.43
CA LEU A 40 -20.70 7.50 34.45
C LEU A 40 -21.94 8.32 34.08
N SER A 41 -23.06 7.59 34.26
CA SER A 41 -24.20 7.99 35.07
C SER A 41 -25.23 8.90 34.41
N ARG A 42 -26.29 8.28 33.89
CA ARG A 42 -27.63 8.84 34.04
C ARG A 42 -28.68 7.76 34.21
N LYS A 43 -29.19 7.72 35.44
CA LYS A 43 -30.46 7.09 35.86
C LYS A 43 -31.59 7.69 35.01
N GLU A 44 -32.25 6.89 34.19
CA GLU A 44 -33.58 7.23 33.68
C GLU A 44 -34.61 6.22 34.19
N ARG A 45 -35.67 6.82 34.72
CA ARG A 45 -36.76 6.21 35.47
C ARG A 45 -37.67 5.46 34.49
N PHE A 46 -37.99 4.22 34.84
CA PHE A 46 -39.17 3.55 34.32
C PHE A 46 -40.42 4.21 34.93
N GLU A 47 -41.33 4.70 34.09
CA GLU A 47 -42.73 4.87 34.47
C GLU A 47 -43.58 3.79 33.78
N PRO A 48 -44.56 3.19 34.50
CA PRO A 48 -45.34 2.08 34.00
C PRO A 48 -46.61 2.57 33.30
N PHE A 49 -46.77 2.28 32.02
CA PHE A 49 -48.10 2.32 31.41
C PHE A 49 -48.85 1.03 31.75
N THR A 50 -49.70 1.12 32.77
CA THR A 50 -50.81 0.20 32.96
C THR A 50 -51.89 0.49 31.91
N SER A 51 -52.30 -0.53 31.17
CA SER A 51 -53.68 -0.60 30.67
C SER A 51 -54.13 -2.05 30.62
N THR A 52 -54.96 -2.39 31.61
CA THR A 52 -55.78 -3.58 31.68
C THR A 52 -56.82 -3.59 30.56
N ALA A 53 -56.77 -4.61 29.71
CA ALA A 53 -57.94 -5.15 29.04
C ALA A 53 -57.75 -6.67 28.86
N SER A 54 -58.19 -7.40 29.87
CA SER A 54 -58.39 -8.84 29.85
C SER A 54 -59.54 -9.20 28.92
N ILE A 55 -59.24 -9.94 27.83
CA ILE A 55 -60.18 -10.89 27.22
C ILE A 55 -59.38 -12.16 26.89
N GLU A 56 -59.68 -13.20 27.65
CA GLU A 56 -59.22 -14.56 27.44
C GLU A 56 -59.78 -15.19 26.16
N LEU A 57 -58.99 -16.12 25.64
CA LEU A 57 -59.39 -17.30 24.89
C LEU A 57 -59.60 -17.17 23.36
N ARG A 58 -58.53 -17.49 22.62
CA ARG A 58 -58.58 -18.62 21.66
C ARG A 58 -57.17 -19.06 21.26
N ARG A 59 -56.82 -20.29 21.65
CA ARG A 59 -55.72 -21.08 21.08
C ARG A 59 -55.78 -21.04 19.55
N ARG A 60 -54.86 -20.29 18.93
CA ARG A 60 -54.35 -20.61 17.60
C ARG A 60 -52.84 -20.66 17.73
N ARG A 61 -52.29 -21.88 17.69
CA ARG A 61 -50.88 -22.10 17.35
C ARG A 61 -50.68 -21.51 15.95
N ARG A 62 -50.32 -20.24 15.87
CA ARG A 62 -49.70 -19.67 14.68
C ARG A 62 -48.22 -20.00 14.83
N THR A 63 -47.77 -21.01 14.11
CA THR A 63 -46.38 -21.09 13.69
C THR A 63 -46.16 -19.84 12.85
N LEU A 64 -45.73 -18.75 13.49
CA LEU A 64 -45.19 -17.60 12.79
C LEU A 64 -43.89 -18.10 12.19
N ILE A 65 -43.96 -18.55 10.93
CA ILE A 65 -42.77 -18.64 10.10
C ILE A 65 -42.35 -17.18 9.92
N CYS A 66 -41.47 -16.71 10.80
CA CYS A 66 -40.79 -15.44 10.60
C CYS A 66 -40.11 -15.55 9.24
N ALA A 67 -40.49 -14.67 8.31
CA ALA A 67 -39.66 -14.43 7.14
C ALA A 67 -38.30 -13.99 7.69
N VAL A 68 -37.30 -14.88 7.60
CA VAL A 68 -35.95 -14.54 8.00
C VAL A 68 -35.51 -13.46 7.04
N ASN A 69 -35.35 -12.24 7.56
CA ASN A 69 -34.79 -11.16 6.78
C ASN A 69 -33.37 -11.60 6.36
N GLN A 70 -33.00 -11.43 5.08
CA GLN A 70 -31.68 -11.80 4.57
C GLN A 70 -30.54 -11.19 5.40
N ASP A 71 -30.78 -10.02 6.01
CA ASP A 71 -29.85 -9.37 6.93
C ASP A 71 -29.65 -10.14 8.25
N ALA A 72 -30.70 -10.75 8.79
CA ALA A 72 -30.63 -11.58 9.99
C ALA A 72 -29.90 -12.90 9.70
N GLU A 73 -30.13 -13.47 8.53
CA GLU A 73 -29.41 -14.65 8.02
C GLU A 73 -27.91 -14.39 7.86
N LYS A 74 -27.55 -13.22 7.33
CA LYS A 74 -26.16 -12.80 7.15
C LYS A 74 -25.47 -12.53 8.48
N ALA A 75 -26.14 -11.87 9.42
CA ALA A 75 -25.64 -11.64 10.77
C ALA A 75 -25.41 -12.97 11.51
N PHE A 76 -26.36 -13.91 11.41
CA PHE A 76 -26.23 -15.23 11.99
C PHE A 76 -25.03 -16.01 11.43
N LYS A 77 -24.84 -16.01 10.10
CA LYS A 77 -23.67 -16.65 9.47
C LYS A 77 -22.35 -16.10 9.99
N LYS A 78 -22.25 -14.77 10.13
CA LYS A 78 -21.05 -14.12 10.72
C LYS A 78 -20.81 -14.57 12.16
N THR A 79 -21.85 -14.64 12.98
CA THR A 79 -21.72 -15.12 14.37
C THR A 79 -21.22 -16.57 14.41
N VAL A 80 -21.73 -17.44 13.54
CA VAL A 80 -21.29 -18.85 13.45
C VAL A 80 -19.83 -18.94 13.02
N GLU A 81 -19.37 -18.10 12.10
CA GLU A 81 -17.96 -18.04 11.70
C GLU A 81 -17.05 -17.62 12.85
N VAL A 82 -17.44 -16.61 13.63
CA VAL A 82 -16.73 -16.17 14.83
C VAL A 82 -16.69 -17.29 15.88
N ASP A 83 -17.81 -17.98 16.10
CA ASP A 83 -17.87 -19.12 17.04
C ASP A 83 -16.91 -20.23 16.64
N ARG A 84 -16.88 -20.60 15.36
CA ARG A 84 -15.94 -21.60 14.84
C ARG A 84 -14.49 -21.19 15.06
N LEU A 85 -14.17 -19.90 14.88
CA LEU A 85 -12.84 -19.38 15.14
C LEU A 85 -12.50 -19.48 16.64
N ILE A 86 -13.42 -19.13 17.54
CA ILE A 86 -13.23 -19.26 18.98
C ILE A 86 -12.96 -20.72 19.36
N ASP A 87 -13.74 -21.66 18.82
CA ASP A 87 -13.57 -23.09 19.10
C ASP A 87 -12.19 -23.59 18.60
N MET A 88 -11.78 -23.21 17.38
CA MET A 88 -10.44 -23.55 16.87
C MET A 88 -9.31 -22.98 17.74
N LEU A 89 -9.44 -21.73 18.20
CA LEU A 89 -8.43 -21.09 19.05
C LEU A 89 -8.34 -21.77 20.43
N ARG A 90 -9.47 -22.23 20.98
CA ARG A 90 -9.52 -22.92 22.27
C ARG A 90 -8.87 -24.30 22.22
N GLU A 91 -9.03 -25.01 21.10
CA GLU A 91 -8.47 -26.35 20.90
C GLU A 91 -6.99 -26.33 20.50
N ALA A 92 -6.48 -25.19 20.05
CA ALA A 92 -5.13 -25.04 19.54
C ALA A 92 -4.06 -25.13 20.64
N ASN A 93 -2.94 -25.79 20.33
CA ASN A 93 -1.74 -25.71 21.15
C ASN A 93 -1.02 -24.35 21.00
N PRO A 94 -0.04 -23.99 21.83
CA PRO A 94 0.58 -22.66 21.78
C PRO A 94 1.17 -22.25 20.42
N SER A 95 1.74 -23.19 19.66
CA SER A 95 2.27 -22.90 18.31
C SER A 95 1.17 -22.73 17.27
N GLU A 96 0.12 -23.54 17.33
CA GLU A 96 -1.05 -23.43 16.46
C GLU A 96 -1.85 -22.17 16.75
N LEU A 97 -1.98 -21.79 18.02
CA LEU A 97 -2.65 -20.57 18.45
C LEU A 97 -1.98 -19.35 17.81
N GLN A 98 -0.65 -19.26 17.88
CA GLN A 98 0.08 -18.16 17.23
C GLN A 98 -0.18 -18.11 15.73
N LYS A 99 -0.14 -19.26 15.05
CA LYS A 99 -0.40 -19.34 13.61
C LYS A 99 -1.83 -18.92 13.26
N LEU A 100 -2.83 -19.42 13.99
CA LEU A 100 -4.24 -19.08 13.79
C LEU A 100 -4.50 -17.60 14.00
N VAL A 101 -3.88 -16.98 15.01
CA VAL A 101 -3.99 -15.54 15.26
C VAL A 101 -3.38 -14.73 14.12
N VAL A 102 -2.21 -15.14 13.60
CA VAL A 102 -1.58 -14.43 12.47
C VAL A 102 -2.42 -14.55 11.19
N GLU A 103 -2.92 -15.75 10.87
CA GLU A 103 -3.72 -15.99 9.65
C GLU A 103 -5.08 -15.28 9.68
N ASN A 104 -5.64 -15.06 10.87
CA ASN A 104 -6.95 -14.45 11.05
C ASN A 104 -6.88 -13.06 11.69
N ILE A 105 -5.76 -12.34 11.57
CA ILE A 105 -5.52 -11.08 12.29
C ILE A 105 -6.66 -10.05 12.13
N LEU A 106 -7.25 -9.97 10.94
CA LEU A 106 -8.35 -9.04 10.62
C LEU A 106 -9.71 -9.45 11.23
N ALA A 107 -9.85 -10.71 11.67
CA ALA A 107 -11.05 -11.22 12.30
C ALA A 107 -11.19 -10.77 13.77
N PHE A 108 -10.09 -10.36 14.43
CA PHE A 108 -10.07 -9.92 15.83
C PHE A 108 -10.53 -8.46 16.00
N ASN A 109 -11.75 -8.18 15.55
CA ASN A 109 -12.42 -6.89 15.70
C ASN A 109 -13.37 -6.89 16.91
N GLU A 110 -14.07 -5.77 17.14
CA GLU A 110 -15.04 -5.61 18.24
C GLU A 110 -16.07 -6.75 18.32
N THR A 111 -16.54 -7.25 17.18
CA THR A 111 -17.54 -8.33 17.13
C THR A 111 -16.98 -9.65 17.68
N PHE A 112 -15.71 -9.95 17.42
CA PHE A 112 -15.03 -11.13 17.98
C PHE A 112 -14.98 -11.05 19.50
N TRP A 113 -14.53 -9.92 20.05
CA TRP A 113 -14.36 -9.74 21.50
C TRP A 113 -15.70 -9.77 22.25
N ILE A 114 -16.73 -9.12 21.70
CA ILE A 114 -18.10 -9.20 22.26
C ILE A 114 -18.60 -10.65 22.26
N ARG A 115 -18.35 -11.40 21.18
CA ARG A 115 -18.79 -12.80 21.09
C ARG A 115 -18.05 -13.70 22.08
N LEU A 116 -16.74 -13.50 22.25
CA LEU A 116 -15.93 -14.22 23.22
C LEU A 116 -16.41 -13.95 24.66
N ALA A 117 -16.70 -12.69 24.99
CA ALA A 117 -17.28 -12.32 26.28
C ALA A 117 -18.65 -13.00 26.51
N ALA A 118 -19.54 -12.95 25.51
CA ALA A 118 -20.83 -13.62 25.61
C ALA A 118 -20.72 -15.14 25.81
N ARG A 119 -19.70 -15.78 25.23
CA ARG A 119 -19.40 -17.21 25.45
C ARG A 119 -18.94 -17.48 26.88
N SER A 120 -18.05 -16.64 27.41
CA SER A 120 -17.62 -16.71 28.81
C SER A 120 -18.82 -16.56 29.77
N ASP A 121 -19.70 -15.59 29.54
CA ASP A 121 -20.89 -15.36 30.37
C ASP A 121 -21.87 -16.54 30.40
N THR A 122 -21.91 -17.34 29.33
CA THR A 122 -22.76 -18.53 29.23
C THR A 122 -22.17 -19.79 29.86
N CYS A 123 -20.93 -19.73 30.35
CA CYS A 123 -20.26 -20.85 31.00
C CYS A 123 -20.90 -21.18 32.35
N LYS A 124 -21.07 -22.49 32.61
CA LYS A 124 -21.68 -22.99 33.85
C LYS A 124 -20.67 -23.15 34.98
N SER A 125 -19.42 -23.44 34.66
CA SER A 125 -18.33 -23.60 35.62
C SER A 125 -17.42 -22.37 35.63
N ASP A 126 -16.83 -22.07 36.78
CA ASP A 126 -15.85 -20.98 36.89
C ASP A 126 -14.51 -21.36 36.25
N ASP A 127 -14.19 -22.66 36.17
CA ASP A 127 -13.02 -23.16 35.43
C ASP A 127 -13.16 -22.86 33.93
N ASP A 128 -14.32 -23.12 33.31
CA ASP A 128 -14.56 -22.81 31.90
C ASP A 128 -14.46 -21.29 31.63
N LYS A 129 -14.97 -20.46 32.56
CA LYS A 129 -14.84 -18.98 32.43
C LYS A 129 -13.37 -18.57 32.44
N LYS A 130 -12.59 -19.15 33.35
CA LYS A 130 -11.17 -18.88 33.47
C LYS A 130 -10.41 -19.28 32.21
N ASP A 131 -10.74 -20.42 31.60
CA ASP A 131 -10.17 -20.83 30.30
C ASP A 131 -10.42 -19.77 29.21
N TYR A 132 -11.62 -19.18 29.15
CA TYR A 132 -11.93 -18.12 28.18
C TYR A 132 -11.18 -16.81 28.48
N GLU A 133 -10.99 -16.45 29.75
CA GLU A 133 -10.19 -15.29 30.15
C GLU A 133 -8.71 -15.46 29.79
N GLU A 134 -8.15 -16.65 30.04
CA GLU A 134 -6.79 -17.01 29.66
C GLU A 134 -6.61 -17.01 28.13
N LEU A 135 -7.56 -17.59 27.39
CA LEU A 135 -7.57 -17.55 25.93
C LEU A 135 -7.63 -16.12 25.40
N ALA A 136 -8.51 -15.27 25.93
CA ALA A 136 -8.62 -13.87 25.54
C ALA A 136 -7.30 -13.13 25.76
N THR A 137 -6.68 -13.35 26.93
CA THR A 137 -5.39 -12.74 27.28
C THR A 137 -4.27 -13.21 26.34
N ALA A 138 -4.22 -14.50 26.01
CA ALA A 138 -3.23 -15.07 25.10
C ALA A 138 -3.39 -14.52 23.68
N VAL A 139 -4.61 -14.51 23.14
CA VAL A 139 -4.91 -13.97 21.80
C VAL A 139 -4.58 -12.47 21.76
N MET A 140 -5.03 -11.70 22.75
CA MET A 140 -4.77 -10.26 22.82
C MET A 140 -3.28 -9.96 22.88
N SER A 141 -2.52 -10.69 23.70
CA SER A 141 -1.05 -10.52 23.77
C SER A 141 -0.36 -10.78 22.44
N ILE A 142 -0.84 -11.74 21.62
CA ILE A 142 -0.27 -12.02 20.31
C ILE A 142 -0.63 -10.90 19.33
N VAL A 143 -1.90 -10.47 19.31
CA VAL A 143 -2.38 -9.35 18.47
C VAL A 143 -1.60 -8.07 18.79
N ASP A 144 -1.46 -7.71 20.07
CA ASP A 144 -0.72 -6.52 20.50
C ASP A 144 0.73 -6.54 20.04
N ARG A 145 1.40 -7.71 20.13
CA ARG A 145 2.77 -7.87 19.63
C ARG A 145 2.87 -7.69 18.12
N ILE A 146 1.90 -8.21 17.36
CA ILE A 146 1.84 -8.04 15.90
C ILE A 146 1.64 -6.56 15.56
N VAL A 147 0.68 -5.91 16.22
CA VAL A 147 0.39 -4.49 16.02
C VAL A 147 1.62 -3.64 16.34
N HIS A 148 2.26 -3.87 17.47
CA HIS A 148 3.45 -3.12 17.88
C HIS A 148 4.60 -3.29 16.88
N LYS A 149 4.94 -4.53 16.50
CA LYS A 149 5.95 -4.79 15.47
C LYS A 149 5.61 -4.19 14.11
N THR A 150 4.33 -4.11 13.77
CA THR A 150 3.89 -3.48 12.53
C THR A 150 4.11 -1.97 12.58
N HIS A 151 3.82 -1.32 13.70
CA HIS A 151 4.12 0.11 13.90
C HIS A 151 5.63 0.37 13.83
N GLU A 152 6.45 -0.43 14.52
CA GLU A 152 7.91 -0.32 14.45
C GLU A 152 8.44 -0.43 13.02
N LYS A 153 7.87 -1.33 12.20
CA LYS A 153 8.24 -1.46 10.78
C LYS A 153 7.82 -0.25 9.94
N ILE A 154 6.63 0.28 10.17
CA ILE A 154 6.14 1.50 9.49
C ILE A 154 7.04 2.69 9.85
N ASP A 155 7.35 2.85 11.13
CA ASP A 155 8.23 3.92 11.61
C ASP A 155 9.63 3.78 11.02
N SER A 156 10.20 2.56 11.05
CA SER A 156 11.50 2.29 10.45
C SER A 156 11.52 2.56 8.95
N ALA A 157 10.50 2.17 8.20
CA ALA A 157 10.38 2.46 6.77
C ALA A 157 10.27 3.97 6.50
N THR A 158 9.52 4.66 7.35
CA THR A 158 9.34 6.12 7.28
C THR A 158 10.65 6.85 7.57
N ASP A 159 11.43 6.40 8.53
CA ASP A 159 12.72 7.00 8.85
C ASP A 159 13.76 6.78 7.74
N VAL A 160 13.78 5.58 7.13
CA VAL A 160 14.56 5.32 5.91
C VAL A 160 14.14 6.26 4.77
N LEU A 161 12.84 6.47 4.59
CA LEU A 161 12.33 7.40 3.57
C LEU A 161 12.75 8.85 3.84
N LYS A 162 12.66 9.32 5.09
CA LYS A 162 13.13 10.66 5.49
C LYS A 162 14.61 10.82 5.18
N GLU A 163 15.44 9.82 5.52
CA GLU A 163 16.87 9.87 5.24
C GLU A 163 17.15 9.95 3.73
N ILE A 164 16.40 9.22 2.89
CA ILE A 164 16.52 9.34 1.42
C ILE A 164 16.14 10.75 0.93
N LEU A 165 15.10 11.34 1.50
CA LEU A 165 14.55 12.63 1.07
C LEU A 165 15.29 13.83 1.65
N GLU A 166 16.03 13.67 2.75
CA GLU A 166 16.80 14.74 3.41
C GLU A 166 17.60 15.63 2.44
N PRO A 167 18.33 15.11 1.42
CA PRO A 167 19.11 15.97 0.54
C PRO A 167 18.28 16.92 -0.33
N VAL A 168 17.00 16.62 -0.55
CA VAL A 168 16.11 17.39 -1.43
C VAL A 168 15.08 18.21 -0.67
N VAL A 169 15.01 18.08 0.66
CA VAL A 169 14.08 18.83 1.51
C VAL A 169 14.83 20.02 2.11
N ASN A 170 14.33 21.23 1.86
CA ASN A 170 14.81 22.44 2.53
C ASN A 170 13.94 22.72 3.76
N GLU A 171 14.57 22.83 4.94
CA GLU A 171 13.86 23.09 6.20
C GLU A 171 13.44 24.57 6.36
N GLU A 172 14.14 25.49 5.72
CA GLU A 172 13.96 26.94 5.92
C GLU A 172 13.03 27.60 4.89
N GLU A 173 12.95 27.04 3.68
CA GLU A 173 12.18 27.59 2.55
C GLU A 173 11.22 26.56 1.95
N GLU A 174 10.19 27.05 1.26
CA GLU A 174 9.30 26.20 0.49
C GLU A 174 10.10 25.45 -0.58
N THR A 175 10.21 24.12 -0.42
CA THR A 175 11.03 23.28 -1.29
C THR A 175 10.47 23.33 -2.73
N PRO A 176 11.21 23.86 -3.71
CA PRO A 176 10.73 23.92 -5.08
C PRO A 176 10.62 22.51 -5.65
N TRP A 177 9.45 22.21 -6.22
CA TRP A 177 9.15 20.88 -6.71
C TRP A 177 8.84 20.87 -8.23
N PRO A 178 9.35 19.90 -9.01
CA PRO A 178 10.26 18.79 -8.65
C PRO A 178 11.67 19.25 -8.24
N PRO A 179 12.49 18.41 -7.57
CA PRO A 179 13.85 18.75 -7.20
C PRO A 179 14.62 18.91 -8.50
N LYS A 180 15.20 20.09 -8.67
CA LYS A 180 15.99 20.43 -9.85
C LYS A 180 17.47 20.53 -9.56
N ASP A 181 17.86 20.55 -8.28
CA ASP A 181 19.27 20.58 -7.91
C ASP A 181 19.94 19.24 -8.28
N PRO A 182 20.86 19.24 -9.25
CA PRO A 182 21.54 18.02 -9.68
C PRO A 182 22.40 17.39 -8.58
N GLU A 183 22.95 18.19 -7.65
CA GLU A 183 23.82 17.66 -6.59
C GLU A 183 23.00 16.98 -5.48
N ALA A 184 21.87 17.57 -5.07
CA ALA A 184 20.90 16.91 -4.21
C ALA A 184 20.38 15.59 -4.80
N LEU A 185 20.05 15.57 -6.10
CA LEU A 185 19.56 14.36 -6.78
C LEU A 185 20.63 13.25 -6.84
N LYS A 186 21.90 13.58 -7.11
CA LYS A 186 23.01 12.61 -7.05
C LYS A 186 23.20 12.07 -5.65
N THR A 187 23.03 12.91 -4.63
CA THR A 187 23.14 12.49 -3.22
C THR A 187 22.01 11.55 -2.84
N MET A 188 20.77 11.86 -3.26
CA MET A 188 19.61 10.99 -3.11
C MET A 188 19.80 9.64 -3.81
N GLU A 189 20.32 9.63 -5.05
CA GLU A 189 20.64 8.40 -5.78
C GLU A 189 21.67 7.53 -5.05
N LYS A 190 22.74 8.14 -4.52
CA LYS A 190 23.74 7.43 -3.71
C LYS A 190 23.14 6.82 -2.45
N LYS A 191 22.24 7.55 -1.75
CA LYS A 191 21.54 7.04 -0.56
C LYS A 191 20.66 5.85 -0.91
N VAL A 192 19.85 5.93 -1.98
CA VAL A 192 19.03 4.81 -2.45
C VAL A 192 19.90 3.59 -2.79
N PHE A 193 21.00 3.81 -3.51
CA PHE A 193 21.94 2.72 -3.83
C PHE A 193 22.51 2.07 -2.57
N GLN A 194 22.98 2.86 -1.61
CA GLN A 194 23.55 2.36 -0.35
C GLN A 194 22.51 1.55 0.45
N MET A 195 21.32 2.11 0.66
CA MET A 195 20.27 1.44 1.44
C MET A 195 19.77 0.15 0.78
N GLU A 196 19.76 0.10 -0.55
CA GLU A 196 19.45 -1.12 -1.29
C GLU A 196 20.54 -2.19 -1.10
N GLN A 197 21.82 -1.81 -0.98
CA GLN A 197 22.90 -2.77 -0.67
C GLN A 197 22.84 -3.25 0.77
N GLU A 198 22.42 -2.37 1.70
CA GLU A 198 22.22 -2.70 3.12
C GLU A 198 20.95 -3.54 3.36
N GLY A 199 20.08 -3.70 2.35
CA GLY A 199 18.82 -4.45 2.45
C GLY A 199 17.72 -3.71 3.20
N LYS A 200 17.82 -2.38 3.34
CA LYS A 200 16.83 -1.54 4.03
C LYS A 200 15.60 -1.21 3.16
N LEU A 201 15.72 -1.32 1.83
CA LEU A 201 14.62 -1.08 0.90
C LEU A 201 13.82 -2.36 0.65
N ASP A 202 13.36 -2.96 1.75
CA ASP A 202 12.62 -4.21 1.74
C ASP A 202 11.16 -4.02 1.29
N GLU A 203 10.40 -5.11 1.26
CA GLU A 203 8.99 -5.08 0.86
C GLU A 203 8.14 -4.17 1.76
N GLY A 204 8.48 -4.04 3.04
CA GLY A 204 7.82 -3.12 3.97
C GLY A 204 8.04 -1.66 3.60
N PHE A 205 9.29 -1.29 3.28
CA PHE A 205 9.62 0.03 2.76
C PHE A 205 8.87 0.34 1.47
N LEU A 206 8.87 -0.57 0.49
CA LEU A 206 8.19 -0.36 -0.79
C LEU A 206 6.67 -0.25 -0.62
N ALA A 207 6.09 -1.01 0.30
CA ALA A 207 4.67 -0.92 0.65
C ALA A 207 4.32 0.45 1.22
N GLU A 208 5.15 0.96 2.14
CA GLU A 208 4.95 2.26 2.79
C GLU A 208 5.05 3.41 1.77
N VAL A 209 6.12 3.47 0.97
CA VAL A 209 6.28 4.50 -0.08
C VAL A 209 5.11 4.44 -1.08
N SER A 210 4.67 3.23 -1.46
CA SER A 210 3.53 3.05 -2.36
C SER A 210 2.19 3.46 -1.72
N ALA A 211 2.03 3.29 -0.40
CA ALA A 211 0.86 3.76 0.33
C ALA A 211 0.82 5.29 0.40
N GLN A 212 1.92 5.93 0.82
CA GLN A 212 2.03 7.39 0.86
C GLN A 212 1.83 8.01 -0.52
N LEU A 213 2.34 7.38 -1.59
CA LEU A 213 2.16 7.87 -2.96
C LEU A 213 0.70 7.82 -3.40
N ARG A 214 -0.05 6.78 -3.03
CA ARG A 214 -1.49 6.70 -3.31
C ARG A 214 -2.23 7.82 -2.59
N GLN A 215 -1.94 8.03 -1.31
CA GLN A 215 -2.54 9.10 -0.53
C GLN A 215 -2.22 10.49 -1.11
N ALA A 216 -0.96 10.73 -1.50
CA ALA A 216 -0.54 11.99 -2.12
C ALA A 216 -1.20 12.24 -3.51
N LYS A 217 -1.63 11.19 -4.22
CA LYS A 217 -2.38 11.33 -5.47
C LYS A 217 -3.84 11.68 -5.25
N GLU A 218 -4.42 11.20 -4.15
CA GLU A 218 -5.80 11.52 -3.75
C GLU A 218 -5.88 12.94 -3.17
N ASP A 219 -4.85 13.36 -2.44
CA ASP A 219 -4.67 14.72 -1.92
C ASP A 219 -4.13 15.67 -3.02
N ALA A 220 -5.03 16.34 -3.76
CA ALA A 220 -4.66 17.29 -4.82
C ALA A 220 -3.73 18.43 -4.35
N ASP A 221 -3.67 18.69 -3.05
CA ASP A 221 -2.86 19.73 -2.41
C ASP A 221 -1.39 19.32 -2.20
N LYS A 222 -0.98 18.08 -2.55
CA LYS A 222 0.39 17.58 -2.32
C LYS A 222 1.11 17.08 -3.60
N PRO A 223 1.10 17.83 -4.71
CA PRO A 223 1.82 17.43 -5.93
C PRO A 223 3.33 17.33 -5.71
N GLY A 224 3.84 18.07 -4.73
CA GLY A 224 5.22 18.01 -4.25
C GLY A 224 5.61 16.63 -3.76
N LEU A 225 4.92 16.17 -2.71
CA LEU A 225 5.16 14.86 -2.11
C LEU A 225 4.99 13.73 -3.13
N GLN A 226 3.95 13.80 -3.97
CA GLN A 226 3.69 12.80 -4.99
C GLN A 226 4.94 12.54 -5.85
N ALA A 227 5.54 13.59 -6.42
CA ALA A 227 6.65 13.33 -7.33
C ALA A 227 7.94 12.95 -6.60
N MET A 228 8.12 13.23 -5.29
CA MET A 228 9.33 12.74 -4.58
C MET A 228 9.23 11.25 -4.38
N LEU A 229 8.06 10.79 -3.95
CA LEU A 229 7.79 9.36 -3.80
C LEU A 229 7.94 8.65 -5.15
N GLN A 230 7.45 9.25 -6.25
CA GLN A 230 7.71 8.72 -7.60
C GLN A 230 9.21 8.66 -7.90
N LYS A 231 9.97 9.71 -7.58
CA LYS A 231 11.42 9.76 -7.83
C LYS A 231 12.18 8.70 -7.03
N VAL A 232 11.83 8.49 -5.75
CA VAL A 232 12.38 7.41 -4.92
C VAL A 232 12.16 6.06 -5.58
N LEU A 233 10.93 5.76 -6.02
CA LEU A 233 10.60 4.49 -6.66
C LEU A 233 11.29 4.30 -8.02
N GLN A 234 11.49 5.39 -8.78
CA GLN A 234 12.27 5.34 -10.03
C GLN A 234 13.75 5.04 -9.78
N LEU A 235 14.37 5.69 -8.80
CA LEU A 235 15.76 5.45 -8.42
C LEU A 235 15.96 4.02 -7.91
N TYR A 236 15.02 3.53 -7.09
CA TYR A 236 14.98 2.14 -6.66
C TYR A 236 14.93 1.19 -7.86
N ALA A 237 13.98 1.40 -8.77
CA ALA A 237 13.80 0.53 -9.94
C ALA A 237 15.03 0.52 -10.85
N SER A 238 15.58 1.71 -11.14
CA SER A 238 16.82 1.85 -11.91
C SER A 238 17.98 1.10 -11.25
N THR A 239 18.14 1.25 -9.94
CA THR A 239 19.19 0.59 -9.15
C THR A 239 19.07 -0.92 -9.23
N VAL A 240 17.89 -1.46 -8.93
CA VAL A 240 17.64 -2.92 -8.90
C VAL A 240 17.77 -3.54 -10.29
N LEU A 241 17.21 -2.90 -11.32
CA LEU A 241 17.32 -3.38 -12.69
C LEU A 241 18.78 -3.32 -13.16
N SER A 242 19.55 -2.30 -12.79
CA SER A 242 20.94 -2.15 -13.21
C SER A 242 21.91 -3.16 -12.62
N LYS A 243 21.53 -3.91 -11.56
CA LYS A 243 22.35 -4.97 -10.96
C LYS A 243 22.72 -6.08 -11.95
N ARG A 244 21.94 -6.27 -13.02
CA ARG A 244 22.18 -7.31 -14.03
C ARG A 244 22.17 -6.74 -15.44
N SER A 245 23.23 -7.04 -16.18
CA SER A 245 23.34 -6.75 -17.60
C SER A 245 22.94 -7.95 -18.45
N TYR A 246 22.18 -7.71 -19.52
CA TYR A 246 21.86 -8.64 -20.60
C TYR A 246 22.38 -8.16 -21.97
N ALA A 247 23.13 -7.06 -21.99
CA ALA A 247 23.70 -6.49 -23.21
C ALA A 247 24.67 -7.43 -23.95
N LYS A 248 25.16 -8.49 -23.31
CA LYS A 248 26.08 -9.46 -23.93
C LYS A 248 25.51 -10.87 -23.92
N LYS A 249 25.57 -11.54 -25.07
CA LYS A 249 25.30 -12.97 -25.22
C LYS A 249 26.55 -13.63 -25.81
N GLY A 250 27.39 -14.20 -24.94
CA GLY A 250 28.73 -14.65 -25.34
C GLY A 250 29.61 -13.45 -25.72
N ASN A 251 30.18 -13.47 -26.93
CA ASN A 251 30.99 -12.37 -27.46
C ASN A 251 30.18 -11.30 -28.21
N GLU A 252 28.88 -11.52 -28.42
CA GLU A 252 28.02 -10.60 -29.17
C GLU A 252 27.35 -9.58 -28.25
N VAL A 253 27.38 -8.31 -28.66
CA VAL A 253 26.67 -7.22 -27.98
C VAL A 253 25.29 -7.06 -28.60
N LEU A 254 24.25 -7.34 -27.82
CA LEU A 254 22.86 -7.15 -28.20
C LEU A 254 22.53 -5.65 -28.13
N LYS A 255 22.61 -4.95 -29.26
CA LYS A 255 22.43 -3.49 -29.36
C LYS A 255 21.15 -2.98 -28.66
N ALA A 256 20.02 -3.67 -28.86
CA ALA A 256 18.75 -3.29 -28.23
C ALA A 256 18.76 -3.44 -26.70
N GLU A 257 19.36 -4.51 -26.16
CA GLU A 257 19.51 -4.69 -24.70
C GLU A 257 20.50 -3.66 -24.12
N GLN A 258 21.61 -3.37 -24.81
CA GLN A 258 22.54 -2.32 -24.41
C GLN A 258 21.87 -0.94 -24.38
N PHE A 259 21.02 -0.67 -25.36
CA PHE A 259 20.25 0.57 -25.41
C PHE A 259 19.26 0.65 -24.25
N LEU A 260 18.50 -0.43 -23.97
CA LEU A 260 17.61 -0.49 -22.81
C LEU A 260 18.37 -0.28 -21.48
N GLU A 261 19.56 -0.85 -21.32
CA GLU A 261 20.39 -0.61 -20.13
C GLU A 261 20.84 0.84 -19.99
N THR A 262 21.13 1.51 -21.11
CA THR A 262 21.44 2.94 -21.12
C THR A 262 20.25 3.76 -20.65
N VAL A 263 19.04 3.45 -21.14
CA VAL A 263 17.80 4.14 -20.73
C VAL A 263 17.46 3.89 -19.26
N ILE A 264 17.61 2.65 -18.77
CA ILE A 264 17.36 2.30 -17.36
C ILE A 264 18.29 3.07 -16.42
N LYS A 265 19.56 3.27 -16.79
CA LYS A 265 20.54 3.99 -15.96
C LYS A 265 20.40 5.51 -16.04
N ALA A 266 19.70 6.02 -17.05
CA ALA A 266 19.57 7.44 -17.26
C ALA A 266 18.47 8.06 -16.38
N PRO A 267 18.63 9.33 -15.98
CA PRO A 267 17.55 10.08 -15.34
C PRO A 267 16.36 10.23 -16.31
N GLU A 268 15.14 10.21 -15.77
CA GLU A 268 13.89 10.30 -16.55
C GLU A 268 13.87 11.52 -17.50
N GLN A 269 14.45 12.64 -17.07
CA GLN A 269 14.53 13.88 -17.84
C GLN A 269 15.28 13.70 -19.18
N GLU A 270 16.19 12.74 -19.25
CA GLU A 270 16.99 12.45 -20.45
C GLU A 270 16.37 11.39 -21.34
N TRP A 271 15.30 10.70 -20.91
CA TRP A 271 14.69 9.61 -21.67
C TRP A 271 14.27 10.04 -23.06
N ASN A 272 13.59 11.19 -23.21
CA ASN A 272 13.14 11.65 -24.53
C ASN A 272 14.31 11.83 -25.50
N LYS A 273 15.41 12.42 -25.02
CA LYS A 273 16.62 12.62 -25.82
C LYS A 273 17.24 11.28 -26.19
N LEU A 274 17.42 10.38 -25.23
CA LEU A 274 18.00 9.06 -25.46
C LEU A 274 17.15 8.21 -26.41
N LEU A 275 15.82 8.28 -26.30
CA LEU A 275 14.88 7.58 -27.17
C LEU A 275 14.95 8.11 -28.61
N ILE A 276 14.99 9.44 -28.80
CA ILE A 276 15.16 10.05 -30.14
C ILE A 276 16.52 9.68 -30.75
N ASP A 277 17.59 9.73 -29.95
CA ASP A 277 18.95 9.48 -30.44
C ASP A 277 19.24 7.99 -30.63
N GLY A 278 18.54 7.09 -29.92
CA GLY A 278 18.78 5.64 -29.96
C GLY A 278 17.85 4.84 -30.88
N LEU A 279 16.63 5.32 -31.12
CA LEU A 279 15.67 4.66 -32.02
C LEU A 279 15.92 5.02 -33.49
N ALA A 280 15.71 4.06 -34.38
CA ALA A 280 15.89 4.20 -35.83
C ALA A 280 14.91 5.18 -36.49
N VAL A 281 13.76 5.44 -35.87
CA VAL A 281 12.80 6.48 -36.31
C VAL A 281 13.36 7.90 -36.08
N GLY A 282 14.33 8.04 -35.18
CA GLY A 282 15.06 9.28 -34.94
C GLY A 282 16.44 9.25 -35.60
N LYS A 283 17.49 9.17 -34.79
CA LYS A 283 18.91 9.20 -35.25
C LYS A 283 19.69 7.91 -34.97
N GLY A 284 19.05 6.92 -34.35
CA GLY A 284 19.72 5.74 -33.85
C GLY A 284 19.68 4.55 -34.80
N GLU A 285 20.13 3.40 -34.28
CA GLU A 285 20.22 2.14 -35.04
C GLU A 285 19.22 1.08 -34.56
N VAL A 286 18.55 1.28 -33.42
CA VAL A 286 17.66 0.27 -32.82
C VAL A 286 16.25 0.44 -33.36
N SER A 287 15.68 -0.62 -33.94
CA SER A 287 14.27 -0.59 -34.36
C SER A 287 13.33 -0.51 -33.14
N ALA A 288 12.19 0.17 -33.31
CA ALA A 288 11.21 0.26 -32.23
C ALA A 288 10.68 -1.13 -31.81
N GLU A 289 10.47 -2.03 -32.78
CA GLU A 289 10.03 -3.40 -32.54
C GLU A 289 11.03 -4.21 -31.71
N ASP A 290 12.33 -4.12 -32.04
CA ASP A 290 13.38 -4.78 -31.25
C ASP A 290 13.46 -4.21 -29.84
N PHE A 291 13.28 -2.88 -29.68
CA PHE A 291 13.27 -2.23 -28.39
C PHE A 291 12.11 -2.70 -27.51
N TYR A 292 10.89 -2.76 -28.05
CA TYR A 292 9.73 -3.29 -27.34
C TYR A 292 9.90 -4.77 -27.00
N ALA A 293 10.48 -5.56 -27.90
CA ALA A 293 10.75 -6.97 -27.66
C ALA A 293 11.72 -7.20 -26.49
N VAL A 294 12.76 -6.37 -26.34
CA VAL A 294 13.68 -6.47 -25.20
C VAL A 294 13.06 -5.99 -23.89
N ILE A 295 12.21 -4.95 -23.91
CA ILE A 295 11.46 -4.51 -22.73
C ILE A 295 10.53 -5.63 -22.26
N LYS A 296 9.76 -6.24 -23.18
CA LYS A 296 8.87 -7.36 -22.85
C LYS A 296 9.63 -8.53 -22.21
N LYS A 297 10.77 -8.92 -22.79
CA LYS A 297 11.64 -9.95 -22.21
C LYS A 297 12.15 -9.55 -20.82
N ARG A 298 12.46 -8.27 -20.59
CA ARG A 298 12.88 -7.76 -19.28
C ARG A 298 11.75 -7.88 -18.25
N ILE A 299 10.52 -7.54 -18.63
CA ILE A 299 9.33 -7.68 -17.79
C ILE A 299 9.11 -9.16 -17.44
N GLU A 300 9.11 -10.07 -18.42
CA GLU A 300 8.95 -11.51 -18.17
C GLU A 300 10.00 -12.05 -17.20
N ARG A 301 11.26 -11.66 -17.35
CA ARG A 301 12.34 -12.04 -16.43
C ARG A 301 12.13 -11.48 -15.03
N THR A 302 11.64 -10.25 -14.90
CA THR A 302 11.29 -9.66 -13.60
C THR A 302 10.18 -10.48 -12.94
N LEU A 303 9.10 -10.79 -13.67
CA LEU A 303 7.97 -11.54 -13.15
C LEU A 303 8.36 -12.92 -12.60
N ILE A 304 9.28 -13.63 -13.26
CA ILE A 304 9.75 -14.95 -12.85
C ILE A 304 10.65 -14.90 -11.59
N ARG A 305 11.32 -13.76 -11.35
CA ARG A 305 12.38 -13.65 -10.33
C ARG A 305 11.95 -12.97 -9.04
N THR A 306 10.81 -12.31 -9.06
CA THR A 306 10.23 -11.64 -7.90
C THR A 306 9.02 -12.41 -7.43
N GLU A 307 8.69 -12.30 -6.15
CA GLU A 307 7.48 -12.89 -5.59
C GLU A 307 6.22 -12.29 -6.24
N GLY A 308 5.28 -13.16 -6.60
CA GLY A 308 4.04 -12.77 -7.27
C GLY A 308 3.21 -11.83 -6.39
N GLY A 309 2.85 -10.67 -6.91
CA GLY A 309 2.06 -9.67 -6.18
C GLY A 309 2.84 -8.78 -5.22
N SER A 310 4.16 -8.95 -5.13
CA SER A 310 5.02 -8.03 -4.36
C SER A 310 5.03 -6.61 -4.95
N TYR A 311 5.23 -5.63 -4.08
CA TYR A 311 5.50 -4.24 -4.45
C TYR A 311 6.75 -4.15 -5.30
N GLN A 312 7.82 -4.90 -4.97
CA GLN A 312 9.01 -4.97 -5.82
C GLN A 312 8.66 -5.37 -7.26
N GLN A 313 7.94 -6.48 -7.46
CA GLN A 313 7.52 -6.93 -8.79
C GLN A 313 6.76 -5.84 -9.55
N ARG A 314 5.80 -5.20 -8.87
CA ARG A 314 4.94 -4.17 -9.44
C ARG A 314 5.75 -2.93 -9.85
N ILE A 315 6.57 -2.39 -8.96
CA ILE A 315 7.36 -1.18 -9.20
C ILE A 315 8.31 -1.38 -10.38
N LEU A 316 9.04 -2.49 -10.42
CA LEU A 316 9.98 -2.78 -11.51
C LEU A 316 9.26 -2.95 -12.85
N THR A 317 8.10 -3.60 -12.86
CA THR A 317 7.28 -3.79 -14.06
C THR A 317 6.70 -2.48 -14.55
N GLU A 318 6.15 -1.66 -13.66
CA GLU A 318 5.59 -0.35 -14.01
C GLU A 318 6.67 0.62 -14.51
N TYR A 319 7.89 0.55 -13.98
CA TYR A 319 9.02 1.35 -14.46
C TYR A 319 9.38 0.99 -15.91
N LEU A 320 9.49 -0.31 -16.23
CA LEU A 320 9.76 -0.78 -17.59
C LEU A 320 8.63 -0.42 -18.57
N LYS A 321 7.37 -0.52 -18.14
CA LYS A 321 6.22 -0.06 -18.92
C LYS A 321 6.21 1.46 -19.11
N GLY A 322 6.73 2.23 -18.15
CA GLY A 322 6.93 3.66 -18.28
C GLY A 322 7.92 4.02 -19.39
N ILE A 323 9.02 3.25 -19.51
CA ILE A 323 9.98 3.38 -20.62
C ILE A 323 9.32 3.04 -21.95
N GLU A 324 8.58 1.93 -22.01
CA GLU A 324 7.83 1.49 -23.21
C GLU A 324 6.85 2.57 -23.68
N SER A 325 5.99 3.04 -22.77
CA SER A 325 5.00 4.08 -23.06
C SER A 325 5.65 5.37 -23.54
N ARG A 326 6.80 5.76 -22.97
CA ARG A 326 7.51 6.96 -23.43
C ARG A 326 8.11 6.77 -24.82
N ALA A 327 8.64 5.60 -25.11
CA ALA A 327 9.15 5.26 -26.44
C ALA A 327 8.03 5.28 -27.49
N GLU A 328 6.85 4.76 -27.16
CA GLU A 328 5.65 4.84 -28.03
C GLU A 328 5.26 6.29 -28.32
N GLU A 329 5.21 7.16 -27.31
CA GLU A 329 4.92 8.60 -27.48
C GLU A 329 5.93 9.28 -28.42
N VAL A 330 7.23 8.99 -28.24
CA VAL A 330 8.30 9.54 -29.10
C VAL A 330 8.16 9.06 -30.54
N VAL A 331 7.91 7.77 -30.75
CA VAL A 331 7.72 7.19 -32.09
C VAL A 331 6.50 7.80 -32.77
N GLN A 332 5.38 7.93 -32.08
CA GLN A 332 4.16 8.56 -32.60
C GLN A 332 4.40 10.03 -32.97
N PHE A 333 5.11 10.78 -32.12
CA PHE A 333 5.43 12.20 -32.38
C PHE A 333 6.30 12.37 -33.63
N LEU A 334 7.32 11.52 -33.80
CA LEU A 334 8.23 11.59 -34.96
C LEU A 334 7.53 11.15 -36.25
N GLN A 335 6.70 10.11 -36.21
CA GLN A 335 5.93 9.65 -37.37
C GLN A 335 4.79 10.63 -37.76
N GLY A 336 4.18 11.29 -36.77
CA GLY A 336 3.15 12.30 -36.99
C GLY A 336 3.67 13.60 -37.61
N ASN A 337 4.94 13.94 -37.39
CA ASN A 337 5.61 15.09 -38.01
C ASN A 337 6.20 14.80 -39.40
N THR A 338 6.09 13.57 -39.90
CA THR A 338 6.54 13.19 -41.25
C THR A 338 5.42 13.21 -42.32
N ALA A 339 4.25 13.75 -41.98
CA ALA A 339 3.17 14.08 -42.92
C ALA A 339 3.07 15.59 -43.08
#